data_AF-A0A2N9NSS7-F1
#
_entry.id   AF-A0A2N9NSS7-F1
#
_cell.length_a   1.000
_cell.length_b   1.000
_cell.length_c   1.000
_cell.angle_alpha   90.00
_cell.angle_beta   90.00
_cell.angle_gamma   90.00
#
_symmetry.space_group_name_H-M   'P 1'
#
loop_
_entity.id
_entity.type
_entity.pdbx_description
1 polymer ?
#
loop_
_entity_poly.entity_id
_entity_poly.type
_entity_poly.pdbx_seq_one_letter_code
_entity_poly.pdbx_strand_id
1 'polypeptide(L)'
;MKPSRRSSALWLGACILVTGLLPMLYYWSFPGQFRPQGPTSGFYATGVFEQWLMVATAFGIKPAYMLLSLIAIIWLWRQHAPDLAALRWGLIAFWLGENACSVEYMLFSGTSDFWEYLHNFGMAVCFSFVTYAVLEGMDLRLIKLSPPKDRCAALTLCRTCIKYTDVPCGLVRVFQMLIPATLVAAIVLPCASLKTAAYDTSILGATVHYSENMADQLFEIRYCPALAILLLTASWLVLLLKKTDPVHFSKVLFAAGVGPLGFGYLRLFLFAAFHDDIIQFVVWEEVTELVFSFAVLFMLFVFRRTLFAKGGSAPGEAIGLAENPAH
;
A
#
# COMPACT_ATOMS: atom_id res chain seq x y z
N MET A 1 14.39 -12.18 -25.62
CA MET A 1 13.94 -13.01 -24.48
C MET A 1 12.84 -12.26 -23.74
N LYS A 2 11.65 -12.85 -23.57
CA LYS A 2 10.61 -12.24 -22.71
C LYS A 2 11.07 -12.40 -21.26
N PRO A 3 11.22 -11.31 -20.47
CA PRO A 3 11.50 -11.44 -19.05
C PRO A 3 10.42 -12.33 -18.42
N SER A 4 10.83 -13.35 -17.68
CA SER A 4 9.86 -14.24 -17.02
C SER A 4 9.09 -13.42 -15.98
N ARG A 5 7.76 -13.59 -15.89
CA ARG A 5 6.90 -12.84 -14.94
C ARG A 5 7.37 -12.93 -13.47
N ARG A 6 8.12 -13.97 -13.10
CA ARG A 6 8.74 -14.10 -11.77
C ARG A 6 9.72 -12.96 -11.45
N SER A 7 10.34 -12.33 -12.46
CA SER A 7 11.29 -11.24 -12.23
C SER A 7 10.63 -10.01 -11.60
N SER A 8 9.33 -9.79 -11.80
CA SER A 8 8.70 -8.49 -11.52
C SER A 8 8.42 -8.29 -10.04
N ALA A 9 7.95 -9.35 -9.36
CA ALA A 9 7.81 -9.34 -7.91
C ALA A 9 9.17 -9.25 -7.21
N LEU A 10 10.20 -9.88 -7.78
CA LEU A 10 11.57 -9.79 -7.27
C LEU A 10 12.12 -8.37 -7.41
N TRP A 11 11.91 -7.71 -8.54
CA TRP A 11 12.31 -6.31 -8.73
C TRP A 11 11.54 -5.37 -7.80
N LEU A 12 10.23 -5.55 -7.66
CA LEU A 12 9.43 -4.76 -6.71
C LEU A 12 9.96 -4.92 -5.28
N GLY A 13 10.15 -6.17 -4.84
CA GLY A 13 10.68 -6.49 -3.52
C GLY A 13 12.10 -5.94 -3.32
N ALA A 14 12.98 -6.05 -4.32
CA ALA A 14 14.35 -5.53 -4.24
C ALA A 14 14.38 -4.00 -4.19
N CYS A 15 13.58 -3.32 -5.02
CA CYS A 15 13.45 -1.86 -4.97
C CYS A 15 12.99 -1.42 -3.58
N ILE A 16 11.90 -2.01 -3.07
CA ILE A 16 11.33 -1.68 -1.76
C ILE A 16 12.31 -1.98 -0.63
N LEU A 17 13.00 -3.12 -0.65
CA LEU A 17 13.98 -3.49 0.38
C LEU A 17 15.18 -2.56 0.37
N VAL A 18 15.77 -2.29 -0.79
CA VAL A 18 16.95 -1.42 -0.89
C VAL A 18 16.59 -0.01 -0.47
N THR A 19 15.44 0.49 -0.91
CA THR A 19 15.01 1.83 -0.54
C THR A 19 14.67 1.88 0.94
N GLY A 20 13.90 0.92 1.46
CA GLY A 20 13.54 0.84 2.87
C GLY A 20 14.73 0.73 3.83
N LEU A 21 15.72 -0.11 3.52
CA LEU A 21 16.84 -0.29 4.44
C LEU A 21 17.73 0.97 4.58
N LEU A 22 17.73 1.88 3.60
CA LEU A 22 18.55 3.09 3.63
C LEU A 22 18.20 4.03 4.81
N PRO A 23 16.93 4.42 5.05
CA PRO A 23 16.49 5.11 6.26
C PRO A 23 16.93 4.44 7.54
N MET A 24 16.79 3.12 7.63
CA MET A 24 17.14 2.39 8.84
C MET A 24 18.64 2.51 9.13
N LEU A 25 19.48 2.39 8.09
CA LEU A 25 20.92 2.60 8.18
C LEU A 25 21.29 4.05 8.51
N TYR A 26 20.59 5.02 7.92
CA TYR A 26 20.77 6.44 8.23
C TYR A 26 20.40 6.73 9.68
N TYR A 27 19.24 6.25 10.15
CA TYR A 27 18.76 6.43 11.52
C TYR A 27 19.73 5.84 12.54
N TRP A 28 20.20 4.62 12.30
CA TRP A 28 21.21 3.96 13.15
C TRP A 28 22.59 4.60 13.11
N SER A 29 22.88 5.45 12.11
CA SER A 29 24.14 6.20 12.05
C SER A 29 24.14 7.42 12.97
N PHE A 30 22.98 7.87 13.48
CA PHE A 30 22.86 9.03 14.37
C PHE A 30 22.12 8.71 15.68
N PRO A 31 22.57 7.70 16.45
CA PRO A 31 21.92 7.32 17.70
C PRO A 31 22.00 8.48 18.71
N GLY A 32 20.84 8.90 19.24
CA GLY A 32 20.74 9.91 20.30
C GLY A 32 20.46 11.35 19.87
N GLN A 33 20.44 11.66 18.57
CA GLN A 33 20.01 13.00 18.10
C GLN A 33 18.49 13.19 18.11
N PHE A 34 17.72 12.10 18.15
CA PHE A 34 16.26 12.12 18.09
C PHE A 34 15.57 11.80 19.41
N ARG A 35 16.26 11.94 20.56
CA ARG A 35 15.55 11.86 21.84
C ARG A 35 14.47 12.95 21.85
N PRO A 36 13.22 12.66 22.26
CA PRO A 36 12.19 13.66 22.37
C PRO A 36 12.66 14.74 23.34
N GLN A 37 13.06 15.91 22.81
CA GLN A 37 13.41 17.10 23.58
C GLN A 37 12.20 18.03 23.76
N GLY A 38 10.98 17.47 23.67
CA GLY A 38 9.78 18.18 24.05
C GLY A 38 9.69 18.27 25.58
N PRO A 39 9.09 19.34 26.14
CA PRO A 39 8.65 19.29 27.53
C PRO A 39 7.79 18.03 27.72
N THR A 40 7.91 17.34 28.85
CA THR A 40 6.90 16.36 29.26
C THR A 40 5.58 17.11 29.36
N SER A 41 4.86 17.08 28.26
CA SER A 41 3.47 17.46 28.08
C SER A 41 2.69 16.93 29.26
N GLY A 42 2.00 17.83 29.95
CA GLY A 42 1.27 17.52 31.17
C GLY A 42 0.30 16.36 30.98
N PHE A 43 -0.09 15.76 32.09
CA PHE A 43 -1.06 14.69 32.12
C PHE A 43 -2.38 15.15 31.46
N TYR A 44 -2.77 14.50 30.37
CA TYR A 44 -4.00 14.77 29.65
C TYR A 44 -5.14 13.96 30.27
N ALA A 45 -6.20 14.65 30.71
CA ALA A 45 -7.36 14.01 31.33
C ALA A 45 -8.30 13.43 30.26
N THR A 46 -8.14 12.15 29.94
CA THR A 46 -8.98 11.44 28.96
C THR A 46 -10.33 11.03 29.55
N GLY A 47 -11.41 11.25 28.80
CA GLY A 47 -12.76 10.89 29.22
C GLY A 47 -12.99 9.38 29.29
N VAL A 48 -13.93 8.92 30.12
CA VAL A 48 -14.24 7.48 30.28
C VAL A 48 -14.60 6.81 28.94
N PHE A 49 -15.29 7.54 28.06
CA PHE A 49 -15.62 7.05 26.71
C PHE A 49 -14.37 6.78 25.87
N GLU A 50 -13.43 7.72 25.82
CA GLU A 50 -12.18 7.59 25.06
C GLU A 50 -11.30 6.47 25.61
N GLN A 51 -11.27 6.27 26.93
CA GLN A 51 -10.57 5.15 27.54
C GLN A 51 -11.14 3.80 27.07
N TRP A 52 -12.46 3.65 27.08
CA TRP A 52 -13.12 2.44 26.55
C TRP A 52 -12.94 2.27 25.04
N LEU A 53 -12.96 3.38 24.30
CA LEU A 53 -12.71 3.38 22.87
C LEU A 53 -11.30 2.86 22.57
N MET A 54 -10.28 3.34 23.28
CA MET A 54 -8.90 2.88 23.15
C MET A 54 -8.76 1.39 23.49
N VAL A 55 -9.43 0.91 24.54
CA VAL A 55 -9.46 -0.52 24.90
C VAL A 55 -10.13 -1.35 23.81
N ALA A 56 -11.26 -0.90 23.27
CA ALA A 56 -11.94 -1.57 22.16
C ALA A 56 -11.08 -1.58 20.89
N THR A 57 -10.33 -0.52 20.64
CA THR A 57 -9.37 -0.43 19.54
C THR A 57 -8.24 -1.45 19.70
N ALA A 58 -7.54 -1.42 20.83
CA ALA A 58 -6.39 -2.27 21.09
C ALA A 58 -6.73 -3.78 21.16
N PHE A 59 -7.86 -4.14 21.77
CA PHE A 59 -8.22 -5.54 22.03
C PHE A 59 -9.34 -6.09 21.12
N GLY A 60 -10.04 -5.22 20.39
CA GLY A 60 -11.10 -5.59 19.47
C GLY A 60 -10.71 -5.35 18.02
N ILE A 61 -10.51 -4.08 17.64
CA ILE A 61 -10.29 -3.66 16.25
C ILE A 61 -8.98 -4.23 15.70
N LYS A 62 -7.85 -4.00 16.38
CA LYS A 62 -6.52 -4.48 15.97
C LYS A 62 -6.48 -6.00 15.77
N PRO A 63 -6.81 -6.82 16.78
CA PRO A 63 -6.84 -8.28 16.60
C PRO A 63 -7.80 -8.75 15.52
N ALA A 64 -8.95 -8.08 15.34
CA ALA A 64 -9.93 -8.46 14.33
C ALA A 64 -9.36 -8.32 12.92
N TYR A 65 -8.81 -7.16 12.54
CA TYR A 65 -8.29 -7.00 11.18
C TYR A 65 -7.02 -7.82 10.96
N MET A 66 -6.18 -8.03 11.99
CA MET A 66 -5.00 -8.89 11.89
C MET A 66 -5.41 -10.33 11.56
N LEU A 67 -6.46 -10.83 12.21
CA LEU A 67 -7.03 -12.15 11.92
C LEU A 67 -7.65 -12.22 10.52
N LEU A 68 -8.40 -11.19 10.11
CA LEU A 68 -8.97 -11.09 8.77
C LEU A 68 -7.89 -11.12 7.67
N SER A 69 -6.81 -10.35 7.86
CA SER A 69 -5.64 -10.37 6.98
C SER A 69 -5.01 -11.76 6.92
N LEU A 70 -4.80 -12.42 8.06
CA LEU A 70 -4.26 -13.79 8.11
C LEU A 70 -5.14 -14.80 7.36
N ILE A 71 -6.46 -14.73 7.53
CA ILE A 71 -7.42 -15.56 6.78
C ILE A 71 -7.27 -15.32 5.28
N ALA A 72 -7.18 -14.06 4.85
CA ALA A 72 -6.98 -13.71 3.45
C ALA A 72 -5.63 -14.24 2.90
N ILE A 73 -4.55 -14.14 3.67
CA ILE A 73 -3.22 -14.69 3.32
C ILE A 73 -3.30 -16.21 3.10
N ILE A 74 -3.92 -16.94 4.04
CA ILE A 74 -4.11 -18.39 3.94
C ILE A 74 -4.94 -18.75 2.71
N TRP A 75 -6.02 -18.01 2.46
CA TRP A 75 -6.88 -18.23 1.30
C TRP A 75 -6.14 -18.01 -0.03
N LEU A 76 -5.26 -17.00 -0.09
CA LEU A 76 -4.43 -16.69 -1.25
C LEU A 76 -3.17 -17.55 -1.37
N TRP A 77 -2.86 -18.41 -0.39
CA TRP A 77 -1.57 -19.12 -0.31
C TRP A 77 -1.24 -19.98 -1.53
N ARG A 78 -2.26 -20.58 -2.16
CA ARG A 78 -2.10 -21.43 -3.35
C ARG A 78 -2.29 -20.70 -4.68
N GLN A 79 -2.48 -19.37 -4.64
CA GLN A 79 -2.72 -18.58 -5.84
C GLN A 79 -1.40 -18.13 -6.46
N HIS A 80 -1.23 -18.43 -7.74
CA HIS A 80 -0.03 -18.08 -8.51
C HIS A 80 -0.27 -17.01 -9.57
N ALA A 81 -1.52 -16.54 -9.72
CA ALA A 81 -1.81 -15.38 -10.56
C ALA A 81 -1.08 -14.16 -9.98
N PRO A 82 -0.38 -13.35 -10.80
CA PRO A 82 0.56 -12.34 -10.31
C PRO A 82 -0.11 -11.23 -9.50
N ASP A 83 -1.34 -10.86 -9.84
CA ASP A 83 -2.19 -9.93 -9.09
C ASP A 83 -2.52 -10.47 -7.69
N LEU A 84 -2.97 -11.73 -7.59
CA LEU A 84 -3.30 -12.36 -6.31
C LEU A 84 -2.06 -12.66 -5.46
N ALA A 85 -0.95 -13.02 -6.10
CA ALA A 85 0.32 -13.23 -5.43
C ALA A 85 0.86 -11.91 -4.85
N ALA A 86 0.75 -10.81 -5.59
CA ALA A 86 1.11 -9.49 -5.10
C ALA A 86 0.22 -9.06 -3.93
N LEU A 87 -1.10 -9.23 -4.04
CA LEU A 87 -2.02 -8.93 -2.94
C LEU A 87 -1.66 -9.72 -1.67
N ARG A 88 -1.35 -11.01 -1.80
CA ARG A 88 -0.87 -11.83 -0.68
C ARG A 88 0.40 -11.27 -0.05
N TRP A 89 1.39 -10.86 -0.85
CA TRP A 89 2.61 -10.26 -0.31
C TRP A 89 2.36 -8.92 0.37
N GLY A 90 1.43 -8.11 -0.15
CA GLY A 90 0.98 -6.88 0.51
C GLY A 90 0.32 -7.15 1.87
N LEU A 91 -0.53 -8.18 1.96
CA LEU A 91 -1.16 -8.58 3.22
C LEU A 91 -0.15 -9.16 4.22
N ILE A 92 0.86 -9.91 3.76
CA ILE A 92 1.95 -10.38 4.61
C ILE A 92 2.73 -9.19 5.19
N ALA A 93 3.06 -8.20 4.35
CA ALA A 93 3.77 -7.00 4.81
C ALA A 93 2.95 -6.20 5.84
N PHE A 94 1.65 -6.01 5.56
CA PHE A 94 0.69 -5.40 6.51
C PHE A 94 0.67 -6.16 7.84
N TRP A 95 0.47 -7.48 7.79
CA TRP A 95 0.41 -8.29 9.02
C TRP A 95 1.71 -8.24 9.81
N LEU A 96 2.87 -8.26 9.15
CA LEU A 96 4.17 -8.13 9.82
C LEU A 96 4.37 -6.74 10.43
N GLY A 97 3.97 -5.68 9.72
CA GLY A 97 3.99 -4.30 10.24
C GLY A 97 3.14 -4.16 11.51
N GLU A 98 1.93 -4.70 11.51
CA GLU A 98 1.04 -4.63 12.68
C GLU A 98 1.51 -5.47 13.88
N ASN A 99 2.20 -6.58 13.61
CA ASN A 99 2.89 -7.30 14.69
C ASN A 99 4.07 -6.49 15.24
N ALA A 100 4.77 -5.71 14.41
CA ALA A 100 5.83 -4.81 14.89
C ALA A 100 5.27 -3.75 15.85
N CYS A 101 4.18 -3.09 15.47
CA CYS A 101 3.46 -2.16 16.34
C CYS A 101 3.02 -2.85 17.66
N SER A 102 2.46 -4.06 17.58
CA SER A 102 2.06 -4.83 18.77
C SER A 102 3.25 -5.14 19.69
N VAL A 103 4.40 -5.53 19.13
CA VAL A 103 5.63 -5.79 19.89
C VAL A 103 6.14 -4.53 20.56
N GLU A 104 6.08 -3.39 19.87
CA GLU A 104 6.48 -2.11 20.43
C GLU A 104 5.68 -1.74 21.67
N TYR A 105 4.36 -1.78 21.58
CA TYR A 105 3.50 -1.44 22.72
C TYR A 105 3.63 -2.45 23.87
N MET A 106 3.72 -3.75 23.57
CA MET A 106 3.77 -4.79 24.61
C MET A 106 5.13 -4.90 25.31
N LEU A 107 6.24 -4.73 24.59
CA LEU A 107 7.59 -4.95 25.13
C LEU A 107 8.36 -3.65 25.40
N PHE A 108 8.07 -2.59 24.66
CA PHE A 108 8.80 -1.33 24.71
C PHE A 108 7.92 -0.14 25.12
N SER A 109 6.64 -0.38 25.46
CA SER A 109 5.71 0.67 25.89
C SER A 109 5.59 1.85 24.92
N GLY A 110 5.72 1.60 23.61
CA GLY A 110 5.58 2.64 22.58
C GLY A 110 6.79 3.57 22.43
N THR A 111 7.97 3.19 22.95
CA THR A 111 9.17 4.05 22.92
C THR A 111 10.26 3.55 21.96
N SER A 112 9.96 2.65 21.03
CA SER A 112 10.99 2.01 20.22
C SER A 112 10.87 2.38 18.75
N ASP A 113 11.62 3.42 18.36
CA ASP A 113 11.71 3.90 16.97
C ASP A 113 11.97 2.79 15.94
N PHE A 114 12.66 1.70 16.33
CA PHE A 114 12.92 0.59 15.42
C PHE A 114 11.65 -0.21 15.08
N TRP A 115 10.82 -0.49 16.08
CA TRP A 115 9.58 -1.25 15.87
C TRP A 115 8.51 -0.40 15.20
N GLU A 116 8.43 0.88 15.56
CA GLU A 116 7.61 1.89 14.89
C GLU A 116 8.03 2.04 13.42
N TYR A 117 9.34 2.15 13.16
CA TYR A 117 9.86 2.16 11.79
C TYR A 117 9.47 0.90 11.02
N LEU A 118 9.53 -0.28 11.64
CA LEU A 118 9.17 -1.54 10.98
C LEU A 118 7.67 -1.61 10.67
N HIS A 119 6.83 -1.09 11.56
CA HIS A 119 5.39 -0.89 11.31
C HIS A 119 5.17 0.02 10.11
N ASN A 120 5.68 1.25 10.16
CA ASN A 120 5.58 2.26 9.11
C ASN A 120 6.10 1.76 7.75
N PHE A 121 7.23 1.04 7.76
CA PHE A 121 7.76 0.40 6.56
C PHE A 121 6.83 -0.70 6.04
N GLY A 122 6.33 -1.58 6.91
CA GLY A 122 5.36 -2.63 6.57
C GLY A 122 4.11 -2.07 5.86
N MET A 123 3.60 -0.93 6.34
CA MET A 123 2.46 -0.23 5.74
C MET A 123 2.78 0.32 4.34
N ALA A 124 3.91 0.99 4.17
CA ALA A 124 4.34 1.48 2.85
C ALA A 124 4.55 0.34 1.84
N VAL A 125 5.12 -0.79 2.27
CA VAL A 125 5.28 -2.00 1.45
C VAL A 125 3.91 -2.59 1.09
N CYS A 126 2.99 -2.67 2.06
CA CYS A 126 1.63 -3.14 1.82
C CYS A 126 0.96 -2.35 0.70
N PHE A 127 0.93 -1.01 0.83
CA PHE A 127 0.30 -0.14 -0.16
C PHE A 127 0.93 -0.29 -1.55
N SER A 128 2.25 -0.52 -1.61
CA SER A 128 2.96 -0.79 -2.88
C SER A 128 2.44 -2.06 -3.57
N PHE A 129 2.37 -3.16 -2.83
CA PHE A 129 1.93 -4.45 -3.36
C PHE A 129 0.43 -4.47 -3.68
N VAL A 130 -0.41 -3.82 -2.87
CA VAL A 130 -1.85 -3.67 -3.14
C VAL A 130 -2.07 -2.86 -4.41
N THR A 131 -1.36 -1.73 -4.57
CA THR A 131 -1.44 -0.93 -5.80
C THR A 131 -1.02 -1.74 -7.01
N TYR A 132 0.08 -2.50 -6.92
CA TYR A 132 0.51 -3.38 -8.00
C TYR A 132 -0.53 -4.46 -8.30
N ALA A 133 -1.12 -5.08 -7.27
CA ALA A 133 -2.16 -6.09 -7.42
C ALA A 133 -3.40 -5.55 -8.15
N VAL A 134 -3.84 -4.33 -7.81
CA VAL A 134 -4.95 -3.66 -8.50
C VAL A 134 -4.61 -3.41 -9.97
N LEU A 135 -3.45 -2.82 -10.26
CA LEU A 135 -3.04 -2.51 -11.62
C LEU A 135 -2.82 -3.77 -12.48
N GLU A 136 -2.20 -4.80 -11.92
CA GLU A 136 -2.01 -6.10 -12.59
C GLU A 136 -3.34 -6.82 -12.78
N GLY A 137 -4.25 -6.77 -11.80
CA GLY A 137 -5.59 -7.34 -11.88
C GLY A 137 -6.44 -6.67 -12.96
N MET A 138 -6.44 -5.33 -13.01
CA MET A 138 -7.12 -4.56 -14.06
C MET A 138 -6.58 -4.91 -15.44
N ASP A 139 -5.26 -4.98 -15.60
CA ASP A 139 -4.62 -5.33 -16.88
C ASP A 139 -4.92 -6.78 -17.29
N LEU A 140 -4.71 -7.75 -16.40
CA LEU A 140 -4.88 -9.16 -16.75
C LEU A 140 -6.33 -9.62 -16.87
N ARG A 141 -7.29 -8.93 -16.24
CA ARG A 141 -8.68 -9.39 -16.16
C ARG A 141 -9.66 -8.50 -16.91
N LEU A 142 -9.43 -7.19 -16.97
CA LEU A 142 -10.37 -6.23 -17.56
C LEU A 142 -9.84 -5.65 -18.88
N ILE A 143 -8.66 -5.02 -18.84
CA ILE A 143 -8.13 -4.23 -19.96
C ILE A 143 -7.46 -5.11 -21.02
N LYS A 144 -6.74 -6.16 -20.59
CA LYS A 144 -6.02 -7.10 -21.46
C LYS A 144 -4.96 -6.44 -22.35
N LEU A 145 -4.22 -5.47 -21.81
CA LEU A 145 -3.16 -4.79 -22.56
C LEU A 145 -1.92 -5.69 -22.68
N SER A 146 -1.42 -6.26 -21.58
CA SER A 146 -0.18 -7.04 -21.56
C SER A 146 -0.25 -8.47 -22.12
N PRO A 147 -1.33 -9.27 -21.95
CA PRO A 147 -1.40 -10.61 -22.52
C PRO A 147 -1.39 -10.55 -24.05
N PRO A 148 -0.48 -11.19 -24.80
CA PRO A 148 -0.35 -10.94 -26.25
C PRO A 148 -1.50 -11.50 -27.10
N LYS A 149 -2.18 -12.55 -26.62
CA LYS A 149 -3.23 -13.25 -27.39
C LYS A 149 -4.62 -12.62 -27.25
N ASP A 150 -4.89 -11.93 -26.15
CA ASP A 150 -6.25 -11.43 -25.84
C ASP A 150 -6.59 -10.16 -26.65
N ARG A 151 -7.86 -9.75 -26.76
CA ARG A 151 -8.18 -8.43 -27.31
C ARG A 151 -8.11 -7.37 -26.21
N CYS A 152 -7.43 -6.24 -26.46
CA CYS A 152 -7.44 -5.12 -25.51
C CYS A 152 -8.84 -4.50 -25.45
N ALA A 153 -9.45 -4.43 -24.27
CA ALA A 153 -10.80 -3.91 -24.07
C ALA A 153 -10.89 -2.40 -24.34
N ALA A 154 -9.79 -1.66 -24.13
CA ALA A 154 -9.72 -0.22 -24.38
C ALA A 154 -9.54 0.16 -25.87
N LEU A 155 -9.51 -0.82 -26.79
CA LEU A 155 -9.25 -0.56 -28.21
C LEU A 155 -10.31 0.34 -28.86
N THR A 156 -11.58 0.21 -28.47
CA THR A 156 -12.68 1.06 -28.98
C THR A 156 -12.50 2.52 -28.59
N LEU A 157 -12.02 2.77 -27.37
CA LEU A 157 -11.74 4.10 -26.85
C LEU A 157 -10.46 4.69 -27.45
N CYS A 158 -9.38 3.90 -27.50
CA CYS A 158 -8.08 4.37 -27.99
C CYS A 158 -8.02 4.49 -29.52
N ARG A 159 -8.91 3.81 -30.24
CA ARG A 159 -8.92 3.58 -31.71
C ARG A 159 -7.72 2.79 -32.24
N THR A 160 -6.54 3.02 -31.68
CA THR A 160 -5.30 2.33 -31.99
C THR A 160 -4.67 1.74 -30.72
N CYS A 161 -3.87 0.69 -30.87
CA CYS A 161 -3.20 0.05 -29.74
C CYS A 161 -1.80 -0.43 -30.15
N ILE A 162 -0.82 -0.14 -29.29
CA ILE A 162 0.59 -0.55 -29.43
C ILE A 162 0.76 -2.06 -29.61
N LYS A 163 -0.26 -2.83 -29.20
CA LYS A 163 -0.28 -4.28 -29.33
C LYS A 163 -0.44 -4.77 -30.77
N TYR A 164 -1.14 -4.03 -31.62
CA TYR A 164 -1.48 -4.47 -32.98
C TYR A 164 -0.66 -3.73 -34.04
N THR A 165 -0.24 -2.51 -33.72
CA THR A 165 0.44 -1.59 -34.64
C THR A 165 1.43 -0.75 -33.84
N ASP A 166 2.57 -0.40 -34.43
CA ASP A 166 3.58 0.46 -33.79
C ASP A 166 3.13 1.92 -33.78
N VAL A 167 2.15 2.22 -32.92
CA VAL A 167 1.51 3.54 -32.80
C VAL A 167 1.28 3.88 -31.33
N PRO A 168 1.18 5.18 -30.98
CA PRO A 168 0.91 5.61 -29.62
C PRO A 168 -0.42 5.06 -29.10
N CYS A 169 -0.39 4.37 -27.96
CA CYS A 169 -1.58 3.84 -27.30
C CYS A 169 -2.23 4.91 -26.41
N GLY A 170 -3.54 5.13 -26.57
CA GLY A 170 -4.29 6.10 -25.74
C GLY A 170 -4.20 5.82 -24.24
N LEU A 171 -4.28 4.55 -23.85
CA LEU A 171 -4.13 4.16 -22.44
C LEU A 171 -2.74 4.48 -21.88
N VAL A 172 -1.68 4.30 -22.68
CA VAL A 172 -0.31 4.68 -22.27
C VAL A 172 -0.21 6.20 -22.06
N ARG A 173 -0.87 7.00 -22.91
CA ARG A 173 -0.93 8.45 -22.73
C ARG A 173 -1.65 8.86 -21.44
N VAL A 174 -2.70 8.12 -21.04
CA VAL A 174 -3.36 8.35 -19.75
C VAL A 174 -2.37 8.14 -18.60
N PHE A 175 -1.59 7.05 -18.61
CA PHE A 175 -0.54 6.85 -17.61
C PHE A 175 0.55 7.93 -17.67
N GLN A 176 0.95 8.38 -18.86
CA GLN A 176 1.91 9.47 -19.02
C GLN A 176 1.43 10.81 -18.42
N MET A 177 0.13 11.01 -18.26
CA MET A 177 -0.46 12.18 -17.61
C MET A 177 -0.75 11.94 -16.12
N LEU A 178 -1.16 10.73 -15.76
CA LEU A 178 -1.45 10.36 -14.37
C LEU A 178 -0.18 10.43 -13.51
N ILE A 179 0.96 9.93 -14.00
CA ILE A 179 2.19 9.89 -13.20
C ILE A 179 2.67 11.30 -12.80
N PRO A 180 2.76 12.29 -13.69
CA PRO A 180 3.06 13.67 -13.30
C PRO A 180 2.06 14.25 -12.29
N ALA A 181 0.76 13.97 -12.43
CA ALA A 181 -0.22 14.42 -11.45
C ALA A 181 0.02 13.82 -10.06
N THR A 182 0.33 12.52 -9.99
CA THR A 182 0.73 11.85 -8.74
C THR A 182 2.06 12.39 -8.19
N LEU A 183 3.00 12.78 -9.06
CA LEU A 183 4.26 13.41 -8.67
C LEU A 183 4.02 14.77 -7.99
N VAL A 184 3.11 15.59 -8.53
CA VAL A 184 2.73 16.86 -7.90
C VAL A 184 2.16 16.62 -6.50
N ALA A 185 1.30 15.60 -6.33
CA ALA A 185 0.81 15.23 -5.01
C ALA A 185 1.97 14.84 -4.06
N ALA A 186 2.94 14.06 -4.53
CA ALA A 186 4.12 13.71 -3.72
C ALA A 186 4.95 14.92 -3.24
N ILE A 187 4.97 16.01 -4.02
CA ILE A 187 5.66 17.26 -3.64
C ILE A 187 4.94 18.01 -2.51
N VAL A 188 3.64 17.77 -2.30
CA VAL A 188 2.88 18.45 -1.24
C VAL A 188 3.30 18.00 0.16
N LEU A 189 3.61 16.72 0.37
CA LEU A 189 3.95 16.20 1.71
C LEU A 189 5.19 16.88 2.33
N PRO A 190 6.32 17.08 1.60
CA PRO A 190 7.47 17.81 2.13
C PRO A 190 7.18 19.25 2.56
N CYS A 191 6.08 19.85 2.08
CA CYS A 191 5.66 21.19 2.49
C CYS A 191 4.93 21.22 3.85
N ALA A 192 4.50 20.06 4.37
CA ALA A 192 3.86 19.99 5.69
C ALA A 192 4.87 20.28 6.82
N SER A 193 4.44 21.00 7.85
CA SER A 193 5.27 21.30 9.02
C SER A 193 5.47 20.06 9.89
N LEU A 194 6.69 19.84 10.37
CA LEU A 194 6.97 18.85 11.41
C LEU A 194 6.50 19.40 12.76
N LYS A 195 5.69 18.65 13.49
CA LYS A 195 5.16 19.05 14.79
C LYS A 195 5.13 17.85 15.73
N THR A 196 5.93 17.84 16.77
CA THR A 196 5.87 16.74 17.76
C THR A 196 4.69 16.93 18.69
N ALA A 197 4.01 15.84 19.02
CA ALA A 197 2.99 15.81 20.06
C ALA A 197 3.33 14.66 21.01
N ALA A 198 3.18 14.89 22.31
CA ALA A 198 3.26 13.83 23.29
C ALA A 198 2.30 14.18 24.43
N TYR A 199 1.90 13.19 25.23
CA TYR A 199 1.30 13.36 26.56
C TYR A 199 1.18 12.03 27.28
N ASP A 200 1.14 12.10 28.61
CA ASP A 200 0.74 10.99 29.45
C ASP A 200 -0.77 11.06 29.71
N THR A 201 -1.44 9.91 29.76
CA THR A 201 -2.85 9.81 30.15
C THR A 201 -3.08 8.56 31.00
N SER A 202 -4.27 8.41 31.58
CA SER A 202 -4.73 7.17 32.18
C SER A 202 -5.78 6.48 31.33
N ILE A 203 -5.53 5.22 30.99
CA ILE A 203 -6.50 4.31 30.36
C ILE A 203 -6.89 3.27 31.41
N LEU A 204 -8.11 3.38 31.94
CA LEU A 204 -8.66 2.50 32.98
C LEU A 204 -7.73 2.30 34.19
N GLY A 205 -7.02 3.36 34.60
CA GLY A 205 -6.12 3.34 35.76
C GLY A 205 -4.66 3.01 35.44
N ALA A 206 -4.34 2.59 34.22
CA ALA A 206 -2.96 2.43 33.76
C ALA A 206 -2.45 3.73 33.13
N THR A 207 -1.26 4.19 33.49
CA THR A 207 -0.62 5.34 32.82
C THR A 207 -0.04 4.88 31.48
N VAL A 208 -0.40 5.56 30.41
CA VAL A 208 0.08 5.30 29.05
C VAL A 208 0.69 6.58 28.49
N HIS A 209 1.87 6.46 27.92
CA HIS A 209 2.55 7.53 27.20
C HIS A 209 2.18 7.45 25.72
N TYR A 210 1.69 8.56 25.16
CA TYR A 210 1.50 8.71 23.72
C TYR A 210 2.50 9.74 23.22
N SER A 211 3.19 9.43 22.12
CA SER A 211 4.13 10.33 21.48
C SER A 211 4.14 10.11 19.97
N GLU A 212 4.13 11.20 19.23
CA GLU A 212 4.46 11.24 17.81
C GLU A 212 5.87 11.82 17.68
N ASN A 213 6.84 10.94 17.46
CA ASN A 213 8.24 11.35 17.46
C ASN A 213 8.61 12.06 16.15
N MET A 214 9.63 12.91 16.24
CA MET A 214 10.17 13.59 15.06
C MET A 214 10.70 12.58 14.02
N ALA A 215 11.22 11.44 14.48
CA ALA A 215 11.73 10.37 13.62
C ALA A 215 10.65 9.84 12.68
N ASP A 216 9.46 9.58 13.22
CA ASP A 216 8.33 9.01 12.48
C ASP A 216 7.83 9.99 11.42
N GLN A 217 7.66 11.26 11.81
CA GLN A 217 7.30 12.30 10.84
C GLN A 217 8.36 12.53 9.77
N LEU A 218 9.65 12.48 10.11
CA LEU A 218 10.72 12.54 9.11
C LEU A 218 10.61 11.37 8.12
N PHE A 219 10.27 10.17 8.60
CA PHE A 219 10.02 9.05 7.72
C PHE A 219 8.79 9.29 6.82
N GLU A 220 7.65 9.63 7.41
CA GLU A 220 6.36 9.73 6.73
C GLU A 220 6.23 10.90 5.76
N ILE A 221 6.64 12.10 6.18
CA ILE A 221 6.39 13.34 5.42
C ILE A 221 7.65 13.94 4.79
N ARG A 222 8.82 13.31 4.96
CA ARG A 222 10.04 13.67 4.20
C ARG A 222 10.58 12.51 3.39
N TYR A 223 10.86 11.38 4.02
CA TYR A 223 11.50 10.27 3.35
C TYR A 223 10.56 9.56 2.36
N CYS A 224 9.38 9.14 2.79
CA CYS A 224 8.37 8.50 1.95
C CYS A 224 8.03 9.32 0.69
N PRO A 225 7.74 10.64 0.77
CA PRO A 225 7.50 11.43 -0.44
C PRO A 225 8.73 11.62 -1.31
N ALA A 226 9.94 11.77 -0.75
CA ALA A 226 11.16 11.83 -1.54
C ALA A 226 11.38 10.54 -2.35
N LEU A 227 11.16 9.39 -1.70
CA LEU A 227 11.20 8.08 -2.35
C LEU A 227 10.12 7.96 -3.44
N ALA A 228 8.90 8.39 -3.15
CA ALA A 228 7.81 8.41 -4.12
C ALA A 228 8.16 9.27 -5.34
N ILE A 229 8.71 10.48 -5.13
CA ILE A 229 9.16 11.37 -6.20
C ILE A 229 10.18 10.69 -7.11
N LEU A 230 11.19 10.03 -6.53
CA LEU A 230 12.21 9.32 -7.29
C LEU A 230 11.61 8.16 -8.11
N LEU A 231 10.77 7.33 -7.50
CA LEU A 231 10.18 6.16 -8.16
C LEU A 231 9.14 6.54 -9.22
N LEU A 232 8.32 7.56 -8.96
CA LEU A 232 7.35 8.10 -9.93
C LEU A 232 8.06 8.77 -11.11
N THR A 233 9.12 9.53 -10.85
CA THR A 233 9.95 10.11 -11.93
C THR A 233 10.58 9.02 -12.78
N ALA A 234 11.17 7.99 -12.15
CA ALA A 234 11.70 6.84 -12.87
C ALA A 234 10.62 6.11 -13.68
N SER A 235 9.43 5.91 -13.11
CA SER A 235 8.28 5.32 -13.81
C SER A 235 7.89 6.13 -15.05
N TRP A 236 7.83 7.45 -14.93
CA TRP A 236 7.51 8.35 -16.04
C TRP A 236 8.57 8.31 -17.14
N LEU A 237 9.86 8.41 -16.77
CA LEU A 237 10.98 8.32 -17.70
C LEU A 237 11.01 6.96 -18.42
N VAL A 238 10.68 5.86 -17.74
CA VAL A 238 10.55 4.55 -18.40
C VAL A 238 9.46 4.57 -19.47
N LEU A 239 8.31 5.21 -19.24
CA LEU A 239 7.28 5.34 -20.28
C LEU A 239 7.69 6.23 -21.45
N LEU A 240 8.53 7.24 -21.21
CA LEU A 240 8.96 8.18 -22.24
C LEU A 240 10.12 7.63 -23.10
N LEU A 241 11.08 6.97 -22.46
CA LEU A 241 12.37 6.63 -23.08
C LEU A 241 12.48 5.17 -23.50
N LYS A 242 11.78 4.25 -22.82
CA LYS A 242 11.92 2.82 -23.09
C LYS A 242 11.06 2.40 -24.28
N LYS A 243 11.70 1.95 -25.36
CA LYS A 243 11.02 1.49 -26.58
C LYS A 243 10.34 0.12 -26.41
N THR A 244 10.95 -0.79 -25.66
CA THR A 244 10.49 -2.18 -25.53
C THR A 244 9.82 -2.43 -24.18
N ASP A 245 8.53 -2.77 -24.23
CA ASP A 245 7.71 -3.07 -23.05
C ASP A 245 7.86 -2.04 -21.90
N PRO A 246 7.57 -0.75 -22.16
CA PRO A 246 7.68 0.31 -21.15
C PRO A 246 6.65 0.16 -20.03
N VAL A 247 5.45 -0.32 -20.38
CA VAL A 247 4.29 -0.35 -19.47
C VAL A 247 4.55 -1.26 -18.26
N HIS A 248 5.15 -2.43 -18.49
CA HIS A 248 5.38 -3.39 -17.42
C HIS A 248 6.29 -2.84 -16.32
N PHE A 249 7.44 -2.27 -16.70
CA PHE A 249 8.39 -1.70 -15.75
C PHE A 249 7.87 -0.41 -15.11
N SER A 250 7.23 0.45 -15.88
CA SER A 250 6.60 1.67 -15.34
C SER A 250 5.54 1.33 -14.28
N LYS A 251 4.71 0.30 -14.52
CA LYS A 251 3.69 -0.16 -13.55
C LYS A 251 4.30 -0.60 -12.22
N VAL A 252 5.42 -1.33 -12.26
CA VAL A 252 6.15 -1.74 -11.05
C VAL A 252 6.68 -0.54 -10.28
N LEU A 253 7.38 0.38 -10.96
CA LEU A 253 7.94 1.59 -10.34
C LEU A 253 6.85 2.52 -9.81
N PHE A 254 5.74 2.64 -10.54
CA PHE A 254 4.59 3.43 -10.12
C PHE A 254 3.98 2.88 -8.84
N ALA A 255 3.72 1.57 -8.79
CA ALA A 255 3.19 0.94 -7.59
C ALA A 255 4.15 1.08 -6.39
N ALA A 256 5.45 0.90 -6.61
CA ALA A 256 6.48 1.10 -5.59
C ALA A 256 6.53 2.55 -5.08
N GLY A 257 6.26 3.55 -5.94
CA GLY A 257 6.19 4.96 -5.53
C GLY A 257 4.88 5.33 -4.84
N VAL A 258 3.75 4.76 -5.28
CA VAL A 258 2.43 5.01 -4.68
C VAL A 258 2.34 4.45 -3.26
N GLY A 259 3.07 3.39 -2.92
CA GLY A 259 3.06 2.84 -1.56
C GLY A 259 3.46 3.85 -0.48
N PRO A 260 4.71 4.34 -0.48
CA PRO A 260 5.17 5.39 0.44
C PRO A 260 4.32 6.66 0.35
N LEU A 261 3.88 7.05 -0.84
CA LEU A 261 3.02 8.23 -1.02
C LEU A 261 1.67 8.07 -0.31
N GLY A 262 0.98 6.94 -0.54
CA GLY A 262 -0.33 6.66 0.03
C GLY A 262 -0.26 6.54 1.55
N PHE A 263 0.78 5.87 2.06
CA PHE A 263 1.02 5.79 3.50
C PHE A 263 1.29 7.16 4.12
N GLY A 264 2.21 7.95 3.56
CA GLY A 264 2.51 9.30 4.07
C GLY A 264 1.30 10.24 4.02
N TYR A 265 0.43 10.13 3.01
CA TYR A 265 -0.81 10.91 2.95
C TYR A 265 -1.83 10.48 4.00
N LEU A 266 -1.98 9.17 4.24
CA LEU A 266 -2.87 8.65 5.28
C LEU A 266 -2.45 9.19 6.65
N ARG A 267 -1.16 9.05 6.99
CA ARG A 267 -0.61 9.54 8.27
C ARG A 267 -0.73 11.05 8.38
N LEU A 268 -0.35 11.81 7.35
CA LEU A 268 -0.50 13.27 7.35
C LEU A 268 -1.97 13.70 7.50
N PHE A 269 -2.92 12.99 6.88
CA PHE A 269 -4.35 13.30 7.00
C PHE A 269 -4.84 13.06 8.43
N LEU A 270 -4.53 11.90 9.02
CA LEU A 270 -4.89 11.59 10.41
C LEU A 270 -4.23 12.58 11.37
N PHE A 271 -2.94 12.88 11.17
CA PHE A 271 -2.19 13.79 12.01
C PHE A 271 -2.74 15.21 11.91
N ALA A 272 -3.09 15.69 10.70
CA ALA A 272 -3.69 17.00 10.52
C ALA A 272 -5.08 17.11 11.19
N ALA A 273 -5.85 16.02 11.23
CA ALA A 273 -7.18 15.99 11.84
C ALA A 273 -7.15 15.84 13.36
N PHE A 274 -6.18 15.08 13.88
CA PHE A 274 -6.13 14.63 15.28
C PHE A 274 -4.82 14.96 16.00
N HIS A 275 -4.09 15.98 15.53
CA HIS A 275 -2.81 16.43 16.11
C HIS A 275 -2.87 16.58 17.64
N ASP A 276 -3.93 17.23 18.13
CA ASP A 276 -4.09 17.57 19.55
C ASP A 276 -4.75 16.44 20.36
N ASP A 277 -5.12 15.33 19.71
CA ASP A 277 -5.79 14.17 20.30
C ASP A 277 -5.24 12.86 19.71
N ILE A 278 -4.08 12.45 20.22
CA ILE A 278 -3.36 11.25 19.75
C ILE A 278 -4.19 9.97 19.98
N ILE A 279 -5.11 9.96 20.96
CA ILE A 279 -6.00 8.82 21.16
C ILE A 279 -6.93 8.67 19.96
N GLN A 280 -7.55 9.76 19.49
CA GLN A 280 -8.38 9.72 18.29
C GLN A 280 -7.55 9.37 17.05
N PHE A 281 -6.33 9.90 16.95
CA PHE A 281 -5.41 9.53 15.88
C PHE A 281 -5.22 8.00 15.79
N VAL A 282 -4.83 7.36 16.89
CA VAL A 282 -4.61 5.91 16.97
C VAL A 282 -5.91 5.14 16.70
N VAL A 283 -7.05 5.58 17.24
CA VAL A 283 -8.34 4.94 16.98
C VAL A 283 -8.67 4.95 15.48
N TRP A 284 -8.51 6.09 14.82
CA TRP A 284 -8.85 6.22 13.41
C TRP A 284 -7.87 5.50 12.48
N GLU A 285 -6.59 5.45 12.84
CA GLU A 285 -5.61 4.60 12.17
C GLU A 285 -6.09 3.13 12.14
N GLU A 286 -6.35 2.56 13.32
CA GLU A 286 -6.76 1.17 13.49
C GLU A 286 -8.13 0.88 12.81
N VAL A 287 -9.04 1.85 12.83
CA VAL A 287 -10.32 1.76 12.09
C VAL A 287 -10.08 1.72 10.57
N THR A 288 -9.19 2.55 10.03
CA THR A 288 -8.91 2.57 8.59
C THR A 288 -8.28 1.26 8.12
N GLU A 289 -7.47 0.62 8.95
CA GLU A 289 -6.88 -0.70 8.72
C GLU A 289 -7.90 -1.84 8.76
N LEU A 290 -8.89 -1.75 9.66
CA LEU A 290 -10.04 -2.64 9.66
C LEU A 290 -10.84 -2.51 8.36
N VAL A 291 -11.13 -1.26 7.93
CA VAL A 291 -11.82 -1.00 6.67
C VAL A 291 -11.05 -1.57 5.49
N PHE A 292 -9.72 -1.37 5.45
CA PHE A 292 -8.85 -1.95 4.44
C PHE A 292 -8.96 -3.49 4.39
N SER A 293 -8.79 -4.16 5.52
CA SER A 293 -8.84 -5.64 5.60
C SER A 293 -10.21 -6.18 5.20
N PHE A 294 -11.29 -5.52 5.62
CA PHE A 294 -12.65 -5.87 5.23
C PHE A 294 -12.89 -5.67 3.73
N ALA A 295 -12.43 -4.57 3.16
CA ALA A 295 -12.54 -4.28 1.73
C ALA A 295 -11.82 -5.34 0.88
N VAL A 296 -10.61 -5.75 1.29
CA VAL A 296 -9.87 -6.83 0.60
C VAL A 296 -10.64 -8.14 0.63
N LEU A 297 -11.12 -8.58 1.80
CA LEU A 297 -11.90 -9.81 1.92
C LEU A 297 -13.21 -9.74 1.13
N PHE A 298 -13.91 -8.61 1.18
CA PHE A 298 -15.13 -8.38 0.43
C PHE A 298 -14.88 -8.54 -1.08
N MET A 299 -13.82 -7.91 -1.60
CA MET A 299 -13.45 -8.03 -3.02
C MET A 299 -13.10 -9.48 -3.40
N LEU A 300 -12.31 -10.17 -2.58
CA LEU A 300 -11.99 -11.58 -2.80
C LEU A 300 -13.25 -12.46 -2.79
N PHE A 301 -14.19 -12.18 -1.88
CA PHE A 301 -15.45 -12.92 -1.77
C PHE A 301 -16.38 -12.69 -2.95
N VAL A 302 -16.65 -11.43 -3.31
CA VAL A 302 -17.55 -11.06 -4.42
C VAL A 302 -17.04 -11.65 -5.73
N PHE A 303 -15.75 -11.52 -5.99
CA PHE A 303 -15.16 -11.95 -7.26
C PHE A 303 -14.56 -13.36 -7.23
N ARG A 304 -14.80 -14.16 -6.17
CA ARG A 304 -14.17 -15.48 -5.97
C ARG A 304 -14.27 -16.41 -7.18
N ARG A 305 -15.45 -16.46 -7.84
CA ARG A 305 -15.66 -17.34 -9.01
C ARG A 305 -14.74 -16.95 -10.17
N THR A 306 -14.62 -15.66 -10.45
CA THR A 306 -13.79 -15.12 -11.53
C THR A 306 -12.31 -15.13 -11.18
N LEU A 307 -11.97 -14.81 -9.92
CA LEU A 307 -10.59 -14.74 -9.44
C LEU A 307 -9.92 -16.12 -9.39
N PHE A 308 -10.67 -17.14 -8.96
CA PHE A 308 -10.15 -18.50 -8.72
C PHE A 308 -10.50 -19.53 -9.79
N ALA A 309 -11.12 -19.13 -10.91
CA ALA A 309 -11.31 -20.03 -12.04
C ALA A 309 -9.94 -20.53 -12.56
N LYS A 310 -9.70 -21.85 -12.47
CA LYS A 310 -8.50 -22.48 -13.01
C LYS A 310 -8.45 -22.24 -14.52
N GLY A 311 -7.54 -21.37 -14.95
CA GLY A 311 -7.00 -21.27 -16.31
C GLY A 311 -7.90 -21.70 -17.46
N GLY A 312 -8.73 -20.78 -17.96
CA GLY A 312 -8.73 -20.50 -19.40
C GLY A 312 -9.37 -21.48 -20.36
N SER A 313 -10.30 -22.35 -19.96
CA SER A 313 -11.36 -22.72 -20.91
C SER A 313 -12.29 -21.51 -21.01
N ALA A 314 -12.07 -20.70 -22.03
CA ALA A 314 -13.03 -19.67 -22.40
C ALA A 314 -14.43 -20.30 -22.44
N PRO A 315 -15.49 -19.64 -21.95
CA PRO A 315 -16.87 -20.12 -22.09
C PRO A 315 -17.36 -20.22 -23.56
N GLY A 316 -16.44 -20.17 -24.53
CA GLY A 316 -16.72 -20.13 -25.96
C GLY A 316 -17.07 -21.47 -26.61
N GLU A 317 -17.00 -22.59 -25.88
CA GLU A 317 -17.36 -23.91 -26.43
C GLU A 317 -18.73 -24.44 -25.96
N ALA A 318 -19.45 -23.71 -25.09
CA ALA A 318 -20.76 -24.14 -24.59
C ALA A 318 -21.94 -23.32 -25.14
N ILE A 319 -21.69 -22.30 -25.97
CA ILE A 319 -22.72 -21.81 -26.89
C ILE A 319 -22.49 -22.57 -28.19
N GLY A 320 -22.87 -23.85 -28.16
CA GLY A 320 -23.24 -24.54 -29.38
C GLY A 320 -24.25 -23.64 -30.07
N LEU A 321 -23.81 -23.00 -31.15
CA LEU A 321 -24.70 -22.69 -32.24
C LEU A 321 -25.45 -23.98 -32.50
N ALA A 322 -26.70 -24.05 -32.05
CA ALA A 322 -27.67 -24.87 -32.71
C ALA A 322 -27.64 -24.40 -34.16
N GLU A 323 -26.84 -25.10 -34.97
CA GLU A 323 -27.00 -25.12 -36.41
C GLU A 323 -28.48 -25.37 -36.63
N ASN A 324 -29.16 -24.33 -37.08
CA ASN A 324 -30.56 -24.38 -37.45
C ASN A 324 -30.59 -25.16 -38.76
N PRO A 325 -31.01 -26.44 -38.80
CA PRO A 325 -31.03 -27.21 -40.03
C PRO A 325 -32.40 -27.00 -40.66
N ALA A 326 -32.63 -25.89 -41.34
CA ALA A 326 -33.87 -25.72 -42.11
C ALA A 326 -33.83 -24.55 -43.12
N HIS A 327 -34.10 -24.94 -44.38
CA HIS A 327 -34.54 -24.19 -45.57
C HIS A 327 -33.48 -23.51 -46.43
#